data_AF-A0A947ZQ32-F1
#
_entry.id   AF-A0A947ZQ32-F1
#
_cell.length_a   1.000
_cell.length_b   1.000
_cell.length_c   1.000
_cell.angle_alpha   90.00
_cell.angle_beta   90.00
_cell.angle_gamma   90.00
#
_symmetry.space_group_name_H-M   'P 1'
#
loop_
_entity.id
_entity.type
_entity.pdbx_description
1 polymer ?
#
loop_
_entity_poly.entity_id
_entity_poly.type
_entity_poly.pdbx_seq_one_letter_code
_entity_poly.pdbx_strand_id
1 'polypeptide(L)'
;MKKIKKYLIAFVVCFPFIPAFVLASSAPENFQGLIGRAVELISLMVPLLISASVLLFIYGIARYIYYGDSDTKREEGRNFMMWGIIALFVMVSIWPLVGIVRETIFGSSGDTVDVYQGNLDFDDSYDQY
;
A
#
# COMPACT_ATOMS: atom_id res chain seq x y z
N MET A 1 -30.54 -0.02 -8.76
CA MET A 1 -30.39 -0.30 -7.31
C MET A 1 -29.64 -1.61 -6.96
N LYS A 2 -29.71 -2.69 -7.75
CA LYS A 2 -29.06 -3.98 -7.42
C LYS A 2 -27.52 -3.95 -7.31
N LYS A 3 -26.84 -3.09 -8.09
CA LYS A 3 -25.37 -2.98 -8.11
C LYS A 3 -24.80 -2.28 -6.87
N ILE A 4 -25.45 -1.21 -6.40
CA ILE A 4 -25.06 -0.49 -5.17
C ILE A 4 -25.21 -1.39 -3.95
N LYS A 5 -26.31 -2.16 -3.84
CA LYS A 5 -26.46 -3.15 -2.75
C LYS A 5 -25.35 -4.21 -2.76
N LYS A 6 -24.82 -4.59 -3.92
CA LYS A 6 -23.69 -5.55 -4.05
C LYS A 6 -22.36 -4.94 -3.61
N TYR A 7 -22.09 -3.67 -3.92
CA TYR A 7 -20.91 -2.96 -3.40
C TYR A 7 -21.03 -2.62 -1.91
N LEU A 8 -22.24 -2.32 -1.43
CA LEU A 8 -22.53 -2.13 0.00
C LEU A 8 -22.39 -3.44 0.77
N ILE A 9 -22.84 -4.57 0.22
CA ILE A 9 -22.64 -5.90 0.78
C ILE A 9 -21.15 -6.28 0.74
N ALA A 10 -20.39 -5.97 -0.31
CA ALA A 10 -18.94 -6.18 -0.32
C ALA A 10 -18.21 -5.33 0.75
N PHE A 11 -18.65 -4.07 0.94
CA PHE A 11 -18.15 -3.19 1.99
C PHE A 11 -18.50 -3.72 3.39
N VAL A 12 -19.74 -4.23 3.58
CA VAL A 12 -20.24 -4.79 4.85
C VAL A 12 -19.77 -6.22 5.12
N VAL A 13 -19.36 -7.00 4.12
CA VAL A 13 -18.78 -8.36 4.28
C VAL A 13 -17.28 -8.28 4.55
N CYS A 14 -16.59 -7.24 4.07
CA CYS A 14 -15.19 -6.97 4.42
C CYS A 14 -15.06 -6.32 5.82
N PHE A 15 -16.03 -5.49 6.22
CA PHE A 15 -16.05 -4.82 7.53
C PHE A 15 -15.93 -5.76 8.76
N PRO A 16 -16.55 -6.95 8.80
CA PRO A 16 -16.39 -7.92 9.89
C PRO A 16 -15.15 -8.82 9.76
N PHE A 17 -14.43 -8.80 8.63
CA PHE A 17 -13.13 -9.48 8.51
C PHE A 17 -11.98 -8.66 9.12
N ILE A 18 -12.19 -7.37 9.30
CA ILE A 18 -11.29 -6.46 10.02
C ILE A 18 -11.22 -6.79 11.52
N PRO A 19 -12.34 -6.97 12.27
CA PRO A 19 -12.30 -7.32 13.67
C PRO A 19 -11.76 -8.74 13.91
N ALA A 20 -11.94 -9.70 13.01
CA ALA A 20 -11.31 -11.03 13.18
C ALA A 20 -9.76 -10.96 13.17
N PHE A 21 -9.19 -10.04 12.38
CA PHE A 21 -7.75 -9.73 12.42
C PHE A 21 -7.36 -8.86 13.63
N VAL A 22 -8.30 -8.04 14.15
CA VAL A 22 -8.12 -7.22 15.36
C VAL A 22 -8.19 -8.02 16.67
N LEU A 23 -9.05 -9.03 16.73
CA LEU A 23 -9.31 -9.86 17.90
C LEU A 23 -8.19 -10.88 18.17
N ALA A 24 -7.27 -11.13 17.21
CA ALA A 24 -6.14 -12.04 17.38
C ALA A 24 -4.91 -11.38 18.03
N SER A 25 -4.85 -10.05 18.06
CA SER A 25 -3.77 -9.31 18.72
C SER A 25 -4.21 -8.94 20.14
N SER A 26 -3.48 -9.43 21.14
CA SER A 26 -3.64 -9.08 22.56
C SER A 26 -3.82 -7.58 22.78
N ALA A 27 -4.69 -7.21 23.72
CA ALA A 27 -4.97 -5.81 24.06
C ALA A 27 -3.66 -5.04 24.37
N PRO A 28 -3.41 -3.89 23.71
CA PRO A 28 -2.20 -3.12 23.97
C PRO A 28 -2.26 -2.46 25.35
N GLU A 29 -1.25 -2.69 26.19
CA GLU A 29 -1.17 -2.13 27.54
C GLU A 29 -0.71 -0.66 27.57
N ASN A 30 -0.27 -0.09 26.44
CA ASN A 30 0.34 1.24 26.35
C ASN A 30 -0.19 2.07 25.17
N PHE A 31 -0.08 3.41 25.25
CA PHE A 31 -0.43 4.35 24.18
C PHE A 31 0.29 4.06 22.86
N GLN A 32 1.54 3.61 22.93
CA GLN A 32 2.30 3.17 21.76
C GLN A 32 1.67 1.95 21.07
N GLY A 33 1.07 1.04 21.83
CA GLY A 33 0.35 -0.11 21.28
C GLY A 33 -0.95 0.29 20.60
N LEU A 34 -1.63 1.35 21.07
CA LEU A 34 -2.81 1.91 20.37
C LEU A 34 -2.43 2.55 19.03
N ILE A 35 -1.33 3.29 18.97
CA ILE A 35 -0.81 3.87 17.72
C ILE A 35 -0.36 2.77 16.77
N GLY A 36 0.40 1.78 17.26
CA GLY A 36 0.81 0.62 16.47
C GLY A 36 -0.38 -0.10 15.87
N ARG A 37 -1.47 -0.26 16.63
CA ARG A 37 -2.71 -0.88 16.16
C ARG A 37 -3.40 -0.09 15.05
N ALA A 38 -3.44 1.24 15.18
CA ALA A 38 -4.01 2.12 14.17
C ALA A 38 -3.18 2.06 12.88
N VAL A 39 -1.85 2.10 12.99
CA VAL A 39 -0.94 2.01 11.84
C VAL A 39 -1.05 0.67 11.13
N GLU A 40 -1.15 -0.44 11.88
CA GLU A 40 -1.30 -1.78 11.32
C GLU A 40 -2.63 -1.95 10.58
N LEU A 41 -3.71 -1.40 11.15
CA LEU A 41 -5.02 -1.39 10.50
C LEU A 41 -5.01 -0.60 9.19
N ILE A 42 -4.38 0.59 9.19
CA ILE A 42 -4.24 1.41 7.99
C ILE A 42 -3.35 0.68 6.96
N SER A 43 -2.26 0.06 7.39
CA SER A 43 -1.32 -0.65 6.51
C SER A 43 -1.95 -1.86 5.82
N LEU A 44 -2.94 -2.52 6.44
CA LEU A 44 -3.72 -3.59 5.80
C LEU A 44 -4.74 -3.05 4.78
N MET A 45 -5.33 -1.88 5.05
CA MET A 45 -6.33 -1.27 4.18
C MET A 45 -5.72 -0.62 2.93
N VAL A 46 -4.51 -0.08 3.01
CA VAL A 46 -3.82 0.57 1.88
C VAL A 46 -3.69 -0.33 0.64
N PRO A 47 -3.13 -1.55 0.69
CA PRO A 47 -2.99 -2.41 -0.49
C PRO A 47 -4.35 -2.84 -1.06
N LEU A 48 -5.38 -2.97 -0.22
CA LEU A 48 -6.75 -3.24 -0.64
C LEU A 48 -7.35 -2.07 -1.44
N LEU A 49 -7.13 -0.83 -0.98
CA LEU A 49 -7.53 0.38 -1.71
C LEU A 49 -6.76 0.54 -3.04
N ILE A 50 -5.46 0.25 -3.06
CA ILE A 50 -4.63 0.30 -4.27
C ILE A 50 -5.16 -0.68 -5.31
N SER A 51 -5.43 -1.93 -4.92
CA SER A 51 -6.02 -2.94 -5.81
C SER A 51 -7.36 -2.48 -6.38
N ALA A 52 -8.26 -1.97 -5.54
CA ALA A 52 -9.55 -1.45 -5.98
C ALA A 52 -9.42 -0.23 -6.92
N SER A 53 -8.48 0.67 -6.65
CA SER A 53 -8.22 1.86 -7.46
C SER A 53 -7.69 1.51 -8.85
N VAL A 54 -6.77 0.53 -8.95
CA VAL A 54 -6.27 0.02 -10.23
C VAL A 54 -7.41 -0.58 -11.06
N LEU A 55 -8.31 -1.35 -10.43
CA LEU A 55 -9.49 -1.89 -11.11
C LEU A 55 -10.42 -0.77 -11.62
N LEU A 56 -10.65 0.26 -10.82
CA LEU A 56 -11.47 1.42 -11.22
C LEU A 56 -10.80 2.24 -12.33
N PHE A 57 -9.48 2.37 -12.31
CA PHE A 57 -8.70 3.05 -13.35
C PHE A 57 -8.85 2.34 -14.70
N ILE A 58 -8.67 1.01 -14.73
CA ILE A 58 -8.86 0.18 -15.94
C ILE A 58 -10.31 0.28 -16.43
N TYR A 59 -11.28 0.22 -15.51
CA TYR A 59 -12.70 0.38 -15.85
C TYR A 59 -13.03 1.78 -16.40
N GLY A 60 -12.41 2.84 -15.88
CA GLY A 60 -12.55 4.21 -16.34
C GLY A 60 -12.06 4.40 -17.78
N ILE A 61 -10.92 3.79 -18.12
CA ILE A 61 -10.37 3.81 -19.49
C ILE A 61 -11.30 3.04 -20.44
N ALA A 62 -11.71 1.82 -20.07
CA ALA A 62 -12.61 1.01 -20.88
C ALA A 62 -13.93 1.75 -21.17
N ARG A 63 -14.45 2.46 -20.16
CA ARG A 63 -15.66 3.27 -20.29
C ARG A 63 -15.46 4.48 -21.20
N TYR A 64 -14.32 5.15 -21.11
CA TYR A 64 -13.99 6.29 -21.97
C TYR A 64 -13.93 5.87 -23.45
N ILE A 65 -13.31 4.73 -23.75
CA ILE A 65 -13.21 4.20 -25.11
C ILE A 65 -14.57 3.76 -25.64
N TYR A 66 -15.39 3.10 -24.83
CA TYR A 66 -16.69 2.56 -25.25
C TYR A 66 -17.75 3.64 -25.57
N TYR A 67 -17.68 4.81 -24.93
CA TYR A 67 -18.65 5.90 -25.14
C TYR A 67 -18.11 7.07 -25.98
N GLY A 68 -17.03 6.85 -26.73
CA GLY A 68 -16.35 7.89 -27.54
C GLY A 68 -17.20 8.51 -28.66
N ASP A 69 -18.30 7.85 -29.06
CA ASP A 69 -19.16 8.23 -30.21
C ASP A 69 -20.25 9.26 -29.87
N SER A 70 -20.46 9.61 -28.60
CA SER A 70 -21.41 10.66 -28.21
C SER A 70 -20.72 11.75 -27.39
N ASP A 71 -20.72 12.99 -27.89
CA ASP A 71 -20.01 14.12 -27.28
C ASP A 71 -20.30 14.31 -25.79
N THR A 72 -21.54 14.10 -25.37
CA THR A 72 -21.97 14.21 -23.97
C THR A 72 -21.37 13.15 -23.06
N LYS A 73 -21.33 11.88 -23.48
CA LYS A 73 -20.73 10.80 -22.68
C LYS A 73 -19.21 10.78 -22.75
N ARG A 74 -18.64 11.36 -23.81
CA ARG A 74 -17.20 11.53 -23.96
C ARG A 74 -16.65 12.54 -22.94
N GLU A 75 -17.37 13.64 -22.70
CA GLU A 75 -17.04 14.60 -21.65
C GLU A 75 -17.13 13.99 -20.25
N GLU A 76 -18.21 13.24 -20.00
CA GLU A 76 -18.40 12.55 -18.72
C GLU A 76 -17.33 11.47 -18.46
N GLY A 77 -16.97 10.70 -19.51
CA GLY A 77 -15.89 9.71 -19.47
C GLY A 77 -14.51 10.36 -19.27
N ARG A 78 -14.26 11.52 -19.88
CA ARG A 78 -13.02 12.29 -19.71
C ARG A 78 -12.87 12.74 -18.26
N ASN A 79 -13.94 13.29 -17.67
CA ASN A 79 -13.92 13.69 -16.26
C ASN A 79 -13.68 12.48 -15.35
N PHE A 80 -14.35 11.36 -15.60
CA PHE A 80 -14.14 10.14 -14.81
C PHE A 80 -12.71 9.60 -14.90
N MET A 81 -12.09 9.67 -16.08
CA MET A 81 -10.68 9.31 -16.27
C MET A 81 -9.74 10.23 -15.47
N MET A 82 -9.98 11.54 -15.52
CA MET A 82 -9.18 12.51 -14.75
C MET A 82 -9.28 12.25 -13.24
N TRP A 83 -10.47 11.97 -12.73
CA TRP A 83 -10.65 11.59 -11.31
C TRP A 83 -9.92 10.29 -10.95
N GLY A 84 -9.91 9.29 -11.85
CA GLY A 84 -9.13 8.07 -11.66
C GLY A 84 -7.62 8.29 -11.64
N ILE A 85 -7.10 9.13 -12.54
CA ILE A 85 -5.68 9.51 -12.60
C ILE A 85 -5.26 10.25 -11.32
N ILE A 86 -6.06 11.21 -10.87
CA ILE A 86 -5.78 11.98 -9.64
C ILE A 86 -5.74 11.05 -8.43
N ALA A 87 -6.69 10.12 -8.30
CA ALA A 87 -6.72 9.15 -7.22
C ALA A 87 -5.48 8.24 -7.22
N LEU A 88 -5.05 7.77 -8.41
CA LEU A 88 -3.84 6.95 -8.55
C LEU A 88 -2.58 7.75 -8.20
N PHE A 89 -2.48 8.99 -8.67
CA PHE A 89 -1.35 9.87 -8.41
C PHE A 89 -1.16 10.12 -6.91
N VAL A 90 -2.22 10.45 -6.17
CA VAL A 90 -2.15 10.68 -4.72
C VAL A 90 -1.70 9.42 -3.99
N MET A 91 -2.25 8.25 -4.34
CA MET A 91 -1.91 6.99 -3.68
C MET A 91 -0.45 6.57 -3.92
N VAL A 92 0.05 6.72 -5.16
CA VAL A 92 1.43 6.37 -5.52
C VAL A 92 2.42 7.40 -4.96
N SER A 93 2.05 8.67 -4.85
CA SER A 93 2.94 9.74 -4.37
C SER A 93 3.29 9.62 -2.88
N ILE A 94 2.39 9.07 -2.06
CA ILE A 94 2.59 8.97 -0.61
C ILE A 94 3.67 7.94 -0.25
N TRP A 95 3.76 6.81 -0.95
CA TRP A 95 4.70 5.73 -0.60
C TRP A 95 6.18 6.13 -0.68
N PRO A 96 6.67 6.75 -1.78
CA PRO A 96 8.04 7.24 -1.89
C PRO A 96 8.34 8.35 -0.90
N LEU A 97 7.39 9.28 -0.71
CA LEU A 97 7.55 10.39 0.22
C LEU A 97 7.70 9.87 1.66
N VAL A 98 6.88 8.89 2.06
CA VAL A 98 6.99 8.23 3.37
C VAL A 98 8.32 7.50 3.52
N GLY A 99 8.84 6.84 2.46
CA GLY A 99 10.16 6.21 2.48
C GLY A 99 11.28 7.21 2.73
N ILE A 100 11.30 8.30 1.97
CA ILE A 100 12.32 9.35 2.08
C ILE A 100 12.26 10.05 3.44
N VAL A 101 11.05 10.38 3.91
CA VAL A 101 10.86 10.98 5.24
C VAL A 101 11.31 10.01 6.32
N ARG A 102 11.04 8.70 6.17
CA ARG A 102 11.51 7.71 7.14
C ARG A 102 13.03 7.64 7.21
N GLU A 103 13.66 7.58 6.05
CA GLU A 103 15.11 7.51 5.90
C GLU A 103 15.81 8.78 6.41
N THR A 104 15.23 9.96 6.12
CA THR A 104 15.82 11.26 6.47
C THR A 104 15.58 11.64 7.94
N ILE A 105 14.40 11.34 8.50
CA ILE A 105 14.02 11.77 9.86
C ILE A 105 14.35 10.72 10.92
N PHE A 106 14.20 9.43 10.61
CA PHE A 106 14.46 8.36 11.58
C PHE A 106 15.83 7.69 11.37
N GLY A 107 16.56 8.04 10.30
CA GLY A 107 17.84 7.43 9.96
C GLY A 107 17.64 5.96 9.55
N SER A 108 18.32 5.53 8.50
CA SER A 108 18.36 4.12 8.09
C SER A 108 18.98 3.25 9.20
N SER A 109 18.16 2.79 10.15
CA SER A 109 18.48 1.65 11.01
C SER A 109 18.03 0.37 10.31
N GLY A 110 18.53 0.17 9.09
CA GLY A 110 18.18 -0.95 8.23
C GLY A 110 19.40 -1.37 7.45
N ASP A 111 19.92 -2.52 7.85
CA ASP A 111 20.95 -3.31 7.19
C ASP A 111 22.35 -2.72 7.27
N THR A 112 23.06 -3.11 8.34
CA THR A 112 24.43 -3.57 8.14
C THR A 112 24.38 -4.55 6.96
N VAL A 113 24.78 -4.08 5.78
CA VAL A 113 25.31 -4.98 4.77
C VAL A 113 26.34 -5.80 5.53
N ASP A 114 26.10 -7.10 5.69
CA ASP A 114 27.13 -8.04 6.08
C ASP A 114 28.21 -7.91 5.01
N VAL A 115 29.13 -6.98 5.23
CA VAL A 115 30.42 -6.98 4.56
C VAL A 115 30.91 -8.38 4.83
N TYR A 116 31.14 -9.16 3.78
CA TYR A 116 31.86 -10.40 3.86
C TYR A 116 33.07 -10.16 4.77
N GLN A 117 32.95 -10.55 6.03
CA GLN A 117 34.08 -10.79 6.89
C GLN A 117 34.69 -12.03 6.24
N GLY A 118 35.49 -11.80 5.20
CA GLY A 118 36.48 -12.77 4.80
C GLY A 118 37.26 -12.99 6.06
N ASN A 119 37.07 -14.16 6.68
CA ASN A 119 37.99 -14.66 7.66
C ASN A 119 39.32 -14.68 6.91
N LEU A 120 40.13 -13.65 7.14
CA LEU A 120 41.55 -13.77 6.99
C LEU A 120 41.93 -14.72 8.11
N ASP A 121 41.69 -16.01 7.89
CA ASP A 121 42.44 -17.05 8.54
C ASP A 121 43.87 -16.73 8.12
N PHE A 122 44.58 -16.01 8.98
CA PHE A 122 46.00 -15.82 8.85
C PHE A 122 46.56 -17.24 8.87
N ASP A 123 46.99 -17.70 7.70
CA ASP A 123 47.67 -18.97 7.54
C ASP A 123 48.98 -18.87 8.34
N ASP A 124 48.98 -19.40 9.56
CA ASP A 124 50.13 -19.49 10.49
C ASP A 124 51.26 -20.40 9.94
N SER A 125 51.26 -20.70 8.64
CA SER A 125 52.23 -21.58 7.98
C SER A 125 53.62 -20.96 7.80
N TYR A 126 53.84 -19.70 8.21
CA TYR A 126 55.11 -18.99 8.08
C TYR A 126 56.02 -19.04 9.32
N ASP A 127 55.60 -19.65 10.43
CA ASP A 127 56.37 -19.73 11.69
C ASP A 127 57.26 -21.01 11.81
N GLN A 128 57.63 -21.61 10.68
CA GLN A 128 58.45 -22.83 10.64
C GLN A 128 59.68 -22.70 9.74
N TYR A 129 60.50 -21.66 9.91
CA TYR A 129 61.90 -21.63 9.44
C TYR A 129 62.81 -20.81 10.37
#